data_AF-A0A5P8AV57-F1
#
_entry.id   AF-A0A5P8AV57-F1
#
_cell.length_a   1.000
_cell.length_b   1.000
_cell.length_c   1.000
_cell.angle_alpha   90.00
_cell.angle_beta   90.00
_cell.angle_gamma   90.00
#
_symmetry.space_group_name_H-M   'P 1'
#
loop_
_entity.id
_entity.type
_entity.pdbx_description
1 polymer ?
#
loop_
_entity_poly.entity_id
_entity_poly.type
_entity_poly.pdbx_seq_one_letter_code
_entity_poly.pdbx_strand_id
1 'polypeptide(L)'
;MIGCNNGGGKIEKRNEFLTSMANLGKGFLDVFVIFGDMITGAFGIKAETKKSDVGKYFTDIEKTMTSVKNKLNTVVAENSSYPKVKEVVNQFITGTLDKIAEGAKIAA
;
A
#
# COMPACT_ATOMS: atom_id res chain seq x y z
N MET A 1 36.05 38.78 -0.05
CA MET A 1 34.93 38.33 0.81
C MET A 1 34.61 36.89 0.46
N ILE A 2 35.11 35.92 1.24
CA ILE A 2 34.65 34.53 1.11
C ILE A 2 33.36 34.46 1.93
N GLY A 3 32.25 34.72 1.26
CA GLY A 3 30.91 34.64 1.83
C GLY A 3 30.61 33.20 2.18
N CYS A 4 30.43 32.94 3.47
CA CYS A 4 29.90 31.70 4.03
C CYS A 4 28.50 31.43 3.43
N ASN A 5 28.41 30.70 2.32
CA ASN A 5 27.12 30.27 1.74
C ASN A 5 26.73 28.83 2.11
N ASN A 6 27.40 28.25 3.12
CA ASN A 6 27.18 26.87 3.58
C ASN A 6 25.84 26.64 4.33
N GLY A 7 25.01 27.68 4.48
CA GLY A 7 23.68 27.60 5.09
C GLY A 7 22.56 27.19 4.12
N GLY A 8 22.54 27.75 2.90
CA GLY A 8 21.45 27.53 1.94
C GLY A 8 21.33 26.08 1.46
N GLY A 9 22.44 25.47 1.06
CA GLY A 9 22.44 24.08 0.56
C GLY A 9 22.16 23.02 1.63
N LYS A 10 22.34 23.33 2.93
CA LYS A 10 21.92 22.43 4.02
C LYS A 10 20.42 22.49 4.28
N ILE A 11 19.81 23.66 4.09
CA ILE A 11 18.37 23.86 4.24
C ILE A 11 17.62 23.20 3.08
N GLU A 12 18.12 23.37 1.86
CA GLU A 12 17.54 22.76 0.65
C GLU A 12 17.51 21.23 0.74
N LYS A 13 18.64 20.59 1.06
CA LYS A 13 18.72 19.12 1.26
C LYS A 13 17.80 18.61 2.37
N ARG A 14 17.63 19.37 3.45
CA ARG A 14 16.68 19.02 4.51
C ARG A 14 15.24 19.07 3.99
N ASN A 15 14.89 20.11 3.23
CA ASN A 15 13.54 20.27 2.68
C ASN A 15 13.22 19.19 1.66
N GLU A 16 14.18 18.81 0.80
CA GLU A 16 14.04 17.68 -0.12
C GLU A 16 13.79 16.37 0.63
N PHE A 17 14.57 16.10 1.69
CA PHE A 17 14.40 14.91 2.52
C PHE A 17 13.01 14.86 3.19
N LEU A 18 12.59 15.96 3.82
CA LEU A 18 11.27 16.05 4.45
C LEU A 18 10.13 15.90 3.44
N THR A 19 10.27 16.49 2.25
CA THR A 19 9.29 16.38 1.17
C THR A 19 9.19 14.94 0.66
N SER A 20 10.33 14.26 0.48
CA SER A 20 10.35 12.85 0.10
C SER A 20 9.66 11.97 1.14
N MET A 21 9.89 12.22 2.43
CA MET A 21 9.23 11.47 3.50
C MET A 21 7.72 11.75 3.58
N ALA A 22 7.31 13.00 3.35
CA ALA A 22 5.89 13.37 3.29
C ALA A 22 5.18 12.69 2.10
N ASN A 23 5.81 12.67 0.93
CA ASN A 23 5.28 11.98 -0.26
C ASN A 23 5.18 10.47 -0.05
N LEU A 24 6.18 9.86 0.60
CA LEU A 24 6.12 8.45 0.98
C LEU A 24 4.95 8.17 1.93
N GLY A 25 4.80 8.97 2.99
CA GLY A 25 3.71 8.84 3.95
C GLY A 25 2.33 9.01 3.30
N LYS A 26 2.19 9.99 2.40
CA LYS A 26 0.98 10.21 1.61
C LYS A 26 0.67 9.01 0.70
N GLY A 27 1.67 8.47 0.00
CA GLY A 27 1.49 7.30 -0.86
C GLY A 27 0.93 6.11 -0.11
N PHE A 28 1.44 5.81 1.10
CA PHE A 28 0.87 4.76 1.94
C PHE A 28 -0.54 5.08 2.43
N LEU A 29 -0.80 6.31 2.87
CA LEU A 29 -2.13 6.71 3.30
C LEU A 29 -3.17 6.50 2.20
N ASP A 30 -2.86 6.92 0.96
CA ASP A 30 -3.74 6.75 -0.20
C ASP A 30 -4.05 5.26 -0.47
N VAL A 31 -3.06 4.38 -0.31
CA VAL A 31 -3.27 2.92 -0.42
C VAL A 31 -4.24 2.41 0.64
N PHE A 32 -4.05 2.80 1.90
CA PHE A 32 -4.86 2.29 3.01
C PHE A 32 -6.28 2.87 3.04
N VAL A 33 -6.48 4.11 2.58
CA VAL A 33 -7.82 4.67 2.38
C VAL A 33 -8.58 3.85 1.33
N ILE A 34 -7.97 3.61 0.16
CA ILE A 34 -8.60 2.82 -0.90
C ILE A 34 -8.87 1.38 -0.44
N PHE A 35 -7.94 0.78 0.31
CA PHE A 35 -8.14 -0.53 0.92
C PHE A 35 -9.36 -0.55 1.84
N GLY A 36 -9.48 0.45 2.72
CA GLY A 36 -10.63 0.60 3.62
C GLY A 36 -11.94 0.68 2.83
N ASP A 37 -12.00 1.52 1.79
CA ASP A 37 -13.18 1.66 0.94
C ASP A 37 -13.56 0.33 0.28
N MET A 38 -12.59 -0.41 -0.27
CA MET A 38 -12.83 -1.72 -0.90
C MET A 38 -13.32 -2.77 0.10
N ILE A 39 -12.78 -2.79 1.33
CA ILE A 39 -13.21 -3.72 2.39
C ILE A 39 -14.63 -3.41 2.85
N THR A 40 -15.00 -2.13 3.03
CA THR A 40 -16.37 -1.79 3.43
C THR A 40 -17.41 -2.22 2.38
N GLY A 41 -17.03 -2.27 1.10
CA GLY A 41 -17.87 -2.79 0.02
C GLY A 41 -17.91 -4.32 -0.07
N ALA A 42 -16.84 -5.02 0.32
CA ALA A 42 -16.72 -6.47 0.15
C ALA A 42 -17.26 -7.28 1.35
N PHE A 43 -17.11 -6.81 2.60
CA PHE A 43 -17.30 -7.63 3.82
C PHE A 43 -18.77 -7.81 4.30
N GLY A 44 -19.70 -8.11 3.38
CA GLY A 44 -21.15 -8.10 3.62
C GLY A 44 -21.89 -9.44 3.80
N ILE A 45 -21.22 -10.56 4.11
CA ILE A 45 -21.91 -11.86 4.26
C ILE A 45 -22.83 -11.86 5.47
N LYS A 46 -24.09 -12.26 5.27
CA LYS A 46 -25.11 -12.50 6.30
C LYS A 46 -25.60 -13.95 6.22
N ALA A 47 -26.37 -14.39 7.21
CA ALA A 47 -26.90 -15.75 7.25
C ALA A 47 -27.78 -16.09 6.02
N GLU A 48 -28.42 -15.08 5.43
CA GLU A 48 -29.26 -15.17 4.24
C GLU A 48 -28.53 -15.03 2.90
N THR A 49 -27.20 -14.84 2.89
CA THR A 49 -26.42 -14.70 1.65
C THR A 49 -26.46 -15.99 0.82
N LYS A 50 -26.78 -15.87 -0.47
CA LYS A 50 -26.84 -17.03 -1.36
C LYS A 50 -25.45 -17.63 -1.54
N LYS A 51 -25.37 -18.95 -1.69
CA LYS A 51 -24.09 -19.65 -1.96
C LYS A 51 -23.34 -19.07 -3.17
N SER A 52 -24.05 -18.63 -4.21
CA SER A 52 -23.45 -17.97 -5.39
C SER A 52 -22.76 -16.65 -5.06
N ASP A 53 -23.28 -15.92 -4.07
CA ASP A 53 -22.78 -14.61 -3.68
C ASP A 53 -21.56 -14.73 -2.74
N VAL A 54 -21.41 -15.89 -2.08
CA VAL A 54 -20.23 -16.25 -1.27
C VAL A 54 -18.99 -16.46 -2.15
N GLY A 55 -19.12 -17.11 -3.31
CA GLY A 55 -17.97 -17.24 -4.24
C GLY A 55 -17.52 -15.89 -4.78
N LYS A 56 -18.49 -15.01 -5.10
CA LYS A 56 -18.21 -13.63 -5.52
C LYS A 56 -17.50 -12.83 -4.43
N TYR A 57 -17.91 -13.00 -3.18
CA TYR A 57 -17.27 -12.37 -2.04
C TYR A 57 -15.76 -12.67 -1.95
N PHE A 58 -15.39 -13.96 -2.06
CA PHE A 58 -13.99 -14.34 -2.03
C PHE A 58 -13.23 -13.86 -3.28
N THR A 59 -13.88 -13.86 -4.44
CA THR A 59 -13.31 -13.24 -5.65
C THR A 59 -13.02 -11.75 -5.44
N ASP A 60 -13.90 -11.02 -4.77
CA ASP A 60 -13.70 -9.59 -4.50
C ASP A 60 -12.56 -9.37 -3.49
N ILE A 61 -12.40 -10.23 -2.48
CA ILE A 61 -11.23 -10.21 -1.57
C ILE A 61 -9.92 -10.41 -2.34
N GLU A 62 -9.85 -11.41 -3.21
CA GLU A 62 -8.66 -11.71 -4.03
C GLU A 62 -8.25 -10.49 -4.89
N LYS A 63 -9.23 -9.85 -5.54
CA LYS A 63 -9.02 -8.61 -6.30
C LYS A 63 -8.55 -7.46 -5.42
N THR A 64 -9.14 -7.27 -4.24
CA THR A 64 -8.73 -6.22 -3.30
C THR A 64 -7.28 -6.42 -2.87
N MET A 65 -6.89 -7.63 -2.45
CA MET A 65 -5.49 -7.91 -2.06
C MET A 65 -4.51 -7.64 -3.21
N THR A 66 -4.85 -8.09 -4.43
CA THR A 66 -4.03 -7.86 -5.62
C THR A 66 -3.89 -6.38 -5.95
N SER A 67 -4.97 -5.60 -5.83
CA SER A 67 -4.95 -4.15 -6.05
C SER A 67 -4.07 -3.42 -5.04
N VAL A 68 -4.18 -3.77 -3.75
CA VAL A 68 -3.34 -3.20 -2.69
C VAL A 68 -1.87 -3.55 -2.93
N LYS A 69 -1.55 -4.81 -3.23
CA LYS A 69 -0.19 -5.25 -3.58
C LYS A 69 0.40 -4.40 -4.70
N ASN A 70 -0.35 -4.20 -5.79
CA ASN A 70 0.12 -3.42 -6.93
C ASN A 70 0.40 -1.96 -6.54
N LYS A 71 -0.50 -1.34 -5.78
CA LYS A 71 -0.32 0.05 -5.34
C LYS A 71 0.86 0.21 -4.36
N LEU A 72 1.05 -0.73 -3.45
CA LEU A 72 2.22 -0.74 -2.56
C LEU A 72 3.53 -0.84 -3.34
N ASN A 73 3.59 -1.68 -4.37
CA ASN A 73 4.75 -1.76 -5.26
C ASN A 73 5.00 -0.45 -6.00
N THR A 74 3.95 0.24 -6.45
CA THR A 74 4.08 1.58 -7.05
C THR A 74 4.66 2.58 -6.07
N VAL A 75 4.12 2.68 -4.85
CA VAL A 75 4.62 3.60 -3.80
C VAL A 75 6.09 3.35 -3.51
N VAL A 76 6.51 2.10 -3.41
CA VAL A 76 7.91 1.73 -3.17
C VAL A 76 8.81 2.08 -4.37
N ALA A 77 8.35 1.86 -5.59
CA ALA A 77 9.11 2.20 -6.80
C ALA A 77 9.35 3.71 -6.92
N GLU A 78 8.32 4.52 -6.65
CA GLU A 78 8.38 5.98 -6.65
C GLU A 78 9.25 6.54 -5.51
N ASN A 79 9.47 5.76 -4.45
CA ASN A 79 10.24 6.15 -3.27
C ASN A 79 11.44 5.21 -3.00
N SER A 80 12.17 4.86 -4.06
CA SER A 80 13.27 3.87 -4.03
C SER A 80 14.44 4.20 -3.09
N SER A 81 14.54 5.45 -2.60
CA SER A 81 15.57 5.90 -1.64
C SER A 81 15.47 5.24 -0.26
N TYR A 82 14.42 4.47 0.04
CA TYR A 82 14.18 3.85 1.35
C TYR A 82 14.23 2.31 1.29
N PRO A 83 15.42 1.68 1.32
CA PRO A 83 15.57 0.24 1.14
C PRO A 83 14.84 -0.60 2.20
N LYS A 84 14.82 -0.14 3.46
CA LYS A 84 14.09 -0.82 4.55
C LYS A 84 12.58 -0.82 4.31
N VAL A 85 12.04 0.23 3.70
CA VAL A 85 10.61 0.30 3.37
C VAL A 85 10.27 -0.75 2.32
N LYS A 86 11.11 -0.89 1.28
CA LYS A 86 10.96 -1.95 0.27
C LYS A 86 10.97 -3.34 0.90
N GLU A 87 11.88 -3.60 1.83
CA GLU A 87 11.98 -4.88 2.53
C GLU A 87 10.70 -5.20 3.31
N VAL A 88 10.23 -4.26 4.14
CA VAL A 88 9.02 -4.45 4.94
C VAL A 88 7.77 -4.59 4.07
N VAL A 89 7.65 -3.81 2.99
CA VAL A 89 6.55 -3.92 2.04
C VAL A 89 6.56 -5.28 1.33
N ASN A 90 7.73 -5.76 0.91
CA ASN A 90 7.85 -7.08 0.31
C ASN A 90 7.44 -8.18 1.29
N GLN A 91 7.91 -8.12 2.55
CA GLN A 91 7.51 -9.06 3.60
C GLN A 91 6.01 -9.03 3.85
N PHE A 92 5.40 -7.86 3.87
CA PHE A 92 3.95 -7.72 4.02
C PHE A 92 3.18 -8.32 2.84
N ILE A 93 3.63 -8.06 1.61
CA ILE A 93 3.04 -8.61 0.39
C ILE A 93 3.11 -10.14 0.40
N THR A 94 4.29 -10.72 0.51
CA THR A 94 4.48 -12.18 0.40
C THR A 94 4.00 -12.92 1.64
N GLY A 95 4.14 -12.30 2.80
CA GLY A 95 3.78 -12.89 4.09
C GLY A 95 2.29 -12.85 4.40
N THR A 96 1.57 -11.87 3.84
CA THR A 96 0.17 -11.56 4.19
C THR A 96 -0.73 -11.46 2.95
N LEU A 97 -0.53 -10.45 2.09
CA LEU A 97 -1.48 -10.16 1.01
C LEU A 97 -1.60 -11.31 0.01
N ASP A 98 -0.48 -11.90 -0.40
CA ASP A 98 -0.47 -13.03 -1.33
C ASP A 98 -1.18 -14.25 -0.76
N LYS A 99 -1.01 -14.53 0.54
CA LYS A 99 -1.67 -15.65 1.22
C LYS A 99 -3.18 -15.44 1.34
N ILE A 100 -3.62 -14.21 1.62
CA ILE A 100 -5.04 -13.88 1.68
C ILE A 100 -5.65 -14.01 0.27
N ALA A 101 -4.97 -13.50 -0.76
CA ALA A 101 -5.42 -13.61 -2.14
C ALA A 101 -5.54 -15.07 -2.59
N GLU A 102 -4.54 -15.90 -2.27
CA GLU A 102 -4.55 -17.33 -2.58
C GLU A 102 -5.67 -18.07 -1.83
N GLY A 103 -5.82 -17.83 -0.53
CA GLY A 103 -6.90 -18.43 0.26
C GLY A 103 -8.29 -18.04 -0.24
N ALA A 104 -8.47 -16.78 -0.62
CA ALA A 104 -9.71 -16.30 -1.21
C ALA A 104 -9.97 -16.92 -2.58
N LYS A 105 -8.94 -17.08 -3.42
CA LYS A 105 -9.06 -17.78 -4.71
C LYS A 105 -9.49 -19.24 -4.55
N ILE A 106 -9.04 -19.93 -3.50
CA ILE A 106 -9.44 -21.32 -3.19
C ILE A 106 -10.90 -21.39 -2.73
N ALA A 107 -11.37 -20.36 -2.02
CA ALA A 107 -12.71 -20.31 -1.45
C ALA A 107 -13.80 -19.79 -2.42
N ALA A 108 -13.38 -19.09 -3.49
CA ALA A 108 -14.25 -18.57 -4.55
C ALA A 108 -14.85 -19.70 -5.42
#